data_AF-A0A7K0DBM0-F1
#
_entry.id   AF-A0A7K0DBM0-F1
#
_cell.length_a   1.000
_cell.length_b   1.000
_cell.length_c   1.000
_cell.angle_alpha   90.00
_cell.angle_beta   90.00
_cell.angle_gamma   90.00
#
_symmetry.space_group_name_H-M   'P 1'
#
loop_
_entity.id
_entity.type
_entity.pdbx_description
1 polymer ?
#
loop_
_entity_poly.entity_id
_entity_poly.type
_entity_poly.pdbx_seq_one_letter_code
_entity_poly.pdbx_strand_id
1 'polypeptide(L)'
;MMSSWQIFVVVMATAAALAVLLLIVRPPRRMTPGRSVAEIRARLDAESAGPILELLAGHSAPEQPLAVPEAHRVMQEHLDCAAASCARKAAALGVLVEAGHLKPRTAAIVGESLISERHAEPVSVGS
;
A
#
# COMPACT_ATOMS: atom_id res chain seq x y z
N MET A 1 20.82 43.95 3.03
CA MET A 1 20.14 43.12 4.05
C MET A 1 18.68 43.01 3.63
N MET A 2 18.17 41.79 3.37
CA MET A 2 16.75 41.61 3.05
C MET A 2 15.91 41.96 4.28
N SER A 3 14.86 42.77 4.09
CA SER A 3 13.99 43.16 5.21
C SER A 3 13.28 41.93 5.77
N SER A 4 13.07 41.88 7.09
CA SER A 4 12.38 40.77 7.77
C SER A 4 11.02 40.45 7.14
N TRP A 5 10.35 41.48 6.59
CA TRP A 5 9.10 41.33 5.86
C TRP A 5 9.24 40.50 4.58
N GLN A 6 10.32 40.70 3.83
CA GLN A 6 10.57 39.98 2.58
C GLN A 6 10.85 38.50 2.83
N ILE A 7 11.58 38.18 3.90
CA ILE A 7 11.87 36.79 4.29
C ILE A 7 10.57 36.05 4.60
N PHE A 8 9.66 36.68 5.35
CA PHE A 8 8.37 36.07 5.70
C PHE A 8 7.53 35.74 4.46
N VAL A 9 7.44 36.68 3.51
CA VAL A 9 6.69 36.48 2.27
C VAL A 9 7.25 35.32 1.44
N VAL A 10 8.57 35.25 1.28
CA VAL A 10 9.22 34.17 0.51
C VAL A 10 8.98 32.81 1.17
N VAL A 11 9.16 32.70 2.49
CA VAL A 11 8.97 31.43 3.22
C VAL A 11 7.53 30.93 3.08
N MET A 12 6.53 31.80 3.25
CA MET A 12 5.13 31.42 3.11
C MET A 12 4.77 31.01 1.69
N ALA A 13 5.30 31.73 0.68
CA ALA A 13 5.08 31.39 -0.73
C ALA A 13 5.70 30.03 -1.08
N THR A 14 6.92 29.76 -0.63
CA THR A 14 7.57 28.45 -0.83
C THR A 14 6.84 27.34 -0.08
N ALA A 15 6.41 27.56 1.16
CA ALA A 15 5.65 26.59 1.92
C ALA A 15 4.31 26.26 1.25
N ALA A 16 3.59 27.26 0.74
CA ALA A 16 2.35 27.06 -0.01
C ALA A 16 2.58 26.28 -1.30
N ALA A 17 3.62 26.63 -2.07
CA ALA A 17 3.98 25.91 -3.30
C ALA A 17 4.33 24.44 -3.03
N LEU A 18 5.11 24.17 -1.96
CA LEU A 18 5.43 22.81 -1.53
C LEU A 18 4.18 22.05 -1.07
N ALA A 19 3.28 22.69 -0.32
CA ALA A 19 2.03 22.07 0.09
C ALA A 19 1.16 21.69 -1.12
N VAL A 20 1.05 22.57 -2.12
CA VAL A 20 0.33 22.28 -3.37
C VAL A 20 1.00 21.13 -4.13
N LEU A 21 2.32 21.14 -4.27
CA LEU A 21 3.07 20.05 -4.91
C LEU A 21 2.84 18.72 -4.17
N LEU A 22 2.86 18.72 -2.84
CA LEU A 22 2.56 17.54 -2.03
C LEU A 22 1.12 17.07 -2.18
N LEU A 23 0.14 17.96 -2.33
CA LEU A 23 -1.25 17.57 -2.62
C LEU A 23 -1.41 16.93 -4.01
N ILE A 24 -0.59 17.35 -4.98
CA ILE A 24 -0.59 16.79 -6.34
C ILE A 24 0.10 15.41 -6.36
N VAL A 25 1.31 15.33 -5.78
CA VAL A 25 2.13 14.10 -5.78
C VAL A 25 1.60 13.08 -4.77
N ARG A 26 0.94 13.54 -3.71
CA ARG A 26 0.47 12.73 -2.58
C ARG A 26 -0.97 13.12 -2.23
N PRO A 27 -1.94 12.85 -3.13
CA PRO A 27 -3.33 13.20 -2.87
C PRO A 27 -3.74 12.64 -1.51
N PRO A 28 -4.35 13.45 -0.62
CA PRO A 28 -4.81 12.96 0.67
C PRO A 28 -5.76 11.79 0.38
N ARG A 29 -5.45 10.62 0.94
CA ARG A 29 -6.33 9.46 0.88
C ARG A 29 -7.63 9.87 1.57
N ARG A 30 -8.60 10.32 0.78
CA ARG A 30 -9.95 10.63 1.27
C ARG A 30 -10.47 9.32 1.85
N MET A 31 -10.46 9.20 3.18
CA MET A 31 -11.27 8.18 3.84
C MET A 31 -12.71 8.54 3.49
N THR A 32 -13.31 7.71 2.64
CA THR A 32 -14.70 7.87 2.24
C THR A 32 -15.54 7.75 3.52
N PRO A 33 -16.44 8.70 3.83
CA PRO A 33 -17.44 8.50 4.87
C PRO A 33 -18.12 7.15 4.59
N GLY A 34 -18.25 6.30 5.61
CA GLY A 34 -18.60 4.88 5.47
C GLY A 34 -19.69 4.63 4.44
N ARG A 35 -19.28 4.21 3.23
CA ARG A 35 -20.18 3.83 2.14
C ARG A 35 -20.68 2.43 2.45
N SER A 36 -21.98 2.18 2.34
CA SER A 36 -22.53 0.87 2.68
C SER A 36 -21.89 -0.22 1.81
N VAL A 37 -21.65 -1.40 2.38
CA VAL A 37 -21.05 -2.54 1.66
C VAL A 37 -21.87 -2.90 0.40
N ALA A 38 -23.20 -2.75 0.48
CA ALA A 38 -24.11 -2.97 -0.64
C ALA A 38 -23.85 -2.02 -1.81
N GLU A 39 -23.62 -0.74 -1.53
CA GLU A 39 -23.31 0.27 -2.54
C GLU A 39 -21.93 0.07 -3.16
N ILE A 40 -20.95 -0.37 -2.36
CA ILE A 40 -19.61 -0.75 -2.85
C ILE A 40 -19.71 -1.95 -3.81
N ARG A 41 -20.47 -3.00 -3.43
CA ARG A 41 -20.66 -4.20 -4.25
C ARG A 41 -21.36 -3.88 -5.57
N ALA A 42 -22.43 -3.09 -5.54
CA ALA A 42 -23.15 -2.68 -6.74
C ALA A 42 -22.27 -1.91 -7.74
N ARG A 43 -21.34 -1.07 -7.24
CA ARG A 43 -20.41 -0.34 -8.10
C ARG A 43 -19.33 -1.24 -8.70
N LEU A 44 -18.80 -2.18 -7.90
CA LEU A 44 -17.85 -3.18 -8.39
C LEU A 44 -18.47 -4.02 -9.49
N ASP A 45 -19.69 -4.52 -9.31
CA ASP A 45 -20.37 -5.33 -10.33
C ASP A 45 -20.59 -4.54 -11.64
N ALA A 46 -20.87 -3.23 -11.53
CA ALA A 46 -21.00 -2.34 -12.68
C ALA A 46 -19.65 -2.01 -13.38
N GLU A 47 -18.56 -1.90 -12.62
CA GLU A 47 -17.21 -1.59 -13.11
C GLU A 47 -16.47 -2.85 -13.64
N SER A 48 -16.83 -4.03 -13.13
CA SER A 48 -16.29 -5.35 -13.51
C SER A 48 -16.60 -5.75 -14.96
N ALA A 49 -17.52 -5.05 -15.62
CA ALA A 49 -17.87 -5.30 -17.01
C ALA A 49 -16.86 -4.71 -18.02
N GLY A 50 -15.79 -4.03 -17.56
CA GLY A 50 -14.69 -3.54 -18.41
C GLY A 50 -13.57 -4.60 -18.64
N PRO A 51 -12.67 -4.39 -19.62
CA PRO A 51 -11.58 -5.30 -19.92
C PRO A 51 -10.46 -5.18 -18.87
N ILE A 52 -10.71 -5.64 -17.64
CA ILE A 52 -9.74 -5.66 -16.54
C ILE A 52 -8.55 -6.59 -16.86
N LEU A 53 -8.74 -7.54 -17.78
CA LEU A 53 -7.76 -8.57 -18.12
C LEU A 53 -6.49 -8.02 -18.79
N GLU A 54 -6.57 -6.94 -19.58
CA GLU A 54 -5.40 -6.36 -20.27
C GLU A 54 -4.48 -5.57 -19.33
N LEU A 55 -5.03 -4.91 -18.30
CA LEU A 55 -4.24 -4.17 -17.31
C LEU A 55 -3.48 -5.11 -16.35
N LEU A 56 -3.96 -6.33 -16.16
CA LEU A 56 -3.39 -7.34 -15.25
C LEU A 56 -2.24 -8.16 -15.87
N ALA A 57 -2.04 -8.11 -17.19
CA ALA A 57 -1.03 -8.92 -17.87
C ALA A 57 0.40 -8.67 -17.34
N GLY A 58 0.72 -7.41 -17.00
CA GLY A 58 2.01 -7.03 -16.38
C GLY A 58 2.15 -7.43 -14.90
N HIS A 59 1.08 -7.89 -14.27
CA HIS A 59 1.02 -8.33 -12.85
C HIS A 59 0.95 -9.85 -12.69
N SER A 60 0.95 -10.58 -13.80
CA SER A 60 1.01 -12.05 -13.84
C SER A 60 2.24 -12.58 -13.10
N ALA A 61 2.07 -13.73 -12.44
CA ALA A 61 3.17 -14.43 -11.81
C ALA A 61 4.21 -14.80 -12.89
N PRO A 62 5.52 -14.71 -12.58
CA PRO A 62 6.55 -15.18 -13.49
C PRO A 62 6.41 -16.69 -13.70
N GLU A 63 6.54 -17.16 -14.94
CA GLU A 63 6.39 -18.59 -15.25
C GLU A 63 7.55 -19.44 -14.73
N GLN A 64 8.71 -18.82 -14.49
CA GLN A 64 9.86 -19.45 -13.85
C GLN A 64 10.21 -18.76 -12.53
N PRO A 65 10.74 -19.52 -11.54
CA PRO A 65 11.24 -18.94 -10.31
C PRO A 65 12.38 -17.96 -10.61
N LEU A 66 12.25 -16.74 -10.07
CA LEU A 66 13.22 -15.66 -10.26
C LEU A 66 14.53 -15.99 -9.56
N ALA A 67 15.66 -15.66 -10.18
CA ALA A 67 16.94 -15.65 -9.48
C ALA A 67 16.99 -14.47 -8.50
N VAL A 68 17.79 -14.55 -7.43
CA VAL A 68 17.95 -13.45 -6.44
C VAL A 68 18.23 -12.07 -7.07
N PRO A 69 19.18 -11.89 -8.02
CA PRO A 69 19.39 -10.58 -8.65
C PRO A 69 18.19 -10.11 -9.48
N GLU A 70 17.45 -11.04 -10.07
CA GLU A 70 16.25 -10.74 -10.85
C GLU A 70 15.08 -10.36 -9.93
N ALA A 71 14.95 -11.02 -8.79
CA ALA A 71 13.99 -10.66 -7.75
C ALA A 71 14.23 -9.24 -7.22
N HIS A 72 15.49 -8.82 -7.06
CA HIS A 72 15.82 -7.43 -6.75
C HIS A 72 15.36 -6.46 -7.85
N ARG A 73 15.57 -6.80 -9.13
CA ARG A 73 15.13 -5.97 -10.26
C ARG A 73 13.61 -5.84 -10.31
N VAL A 74 12.89 -6.96 -10.13
CA VAL A 74 11.42 -6.98 -10.07
C VAL A 74 10.90 -6.12 -8.92
N MET A 75 11.53 -6.16 -7.74
CA MET A 75 11.15 -5.32 -6.61
C MET A 75 11.34 -3.82 -6.89
N GLN A 76 12.31 -3.45 -7.74
CA GLN A 76 12.56 -2.08 -8.19
C GLN A 76 11.58 -1.64 -9.29
N GLU A 77 11.30 -2.50 -10.27
CA GLU A 77 10.34 -2.22 -11.34
C GLU A 77 8.91 -2.07 -10.82
N HIS A 78 8.56 -2.83 -9.78
CA HIS A 78 7.23 -2.83 -9.18
C HIS A 78 7.18 -2.06 -7.85
N LEU A 79 7.90 -0.94 -7.73
CA LEU A 79 7.93 -0.12 -6.49
C LEU A 79 6.53 0.31 -6.03
N ASP A 80 5.71 0.81 -6.96
CA ASP A 80 4.35 1.31 -6.68
C ASP A 80 3.29 0.21 -6.51
N CYS A 81 3.64 -1.05 -6.82
CA CYS A 81 2.74 -2.18 -6.67
C CYS A 81 2.67 -2.64 -5.20
N ALA A 82 1.48 -2.99 -4.72
CA ALA A 82 1.37 -3.77 -3.49
C ALA A 82 1.67 -5.25 -3.80
N ALA A 83 2.43 -5.93 -2.93
CA ALA A 83 2.71 -7.37 -3.09
C ALA A 83 1.41 -8.21 -3.05
N ALA A 84 0.38 -7.74 -2.34
CA ALA A 84 -0.93 -8.39 -2.29
C ALA A 84 -1.70 -8.31 -3.62
N SER A 85 -1.40 -7.35 -4.48
CA SER A 85 -2.11 -7.12 -5.75
C SER A 85 -1.26 -7.35 -7.01
N CYS A 86 0.01 -7.74 -6.85
CA CYS A 86 0.94 -7.99 -7.94
C CYS A 86 1.64 -9.32 -7.71
N ALA A 87 1.24 -10.36 -8.47
CA ALA A 87 1.78 -11.71 -8.28
C ALA A 87 3.28 -11.77 -8.60
N ARG A 88 3.76 -10.94 -9.53
CA ARG A 88 5.19 -10.80 -9.84
C ARG A 88 6.02 -10.28 -8.67
N LYS A 89 5.52 -9.24 -7.98
CA LYS A 89 6.16 -8.70 -6.77
C LYS A 89 6.07 -9.69 -5.61
N ALA A 90 4.97 -10.41 -5.47
CA ALA A 90 4.83 -11.45 -4.46
C ALA A 90 5.85 -12.58 -4.64
N ALA A 91 6.06 -13.04 -5.89
CA ALA A 91 7.06 -14.05 -6.20
C ALA A 91 8.49 -13.57 -5.89
N ALA A 92 8.84 -12.35 -6.30
CA ALA A 92 10.15 -11.76 -5.98
C ALA A 92 10.35 -11.59 -4.47
N LEU A 93 9.31 -11.18 -3.75
CA LEU A 93 9.32 -11.10 -2.29
C LEU A 93 9.61 -12.46 -1.66
N GLY A 94 8.94 -13.53 -2.12
CA GLY A 94 9.19 -14.89 -1.64
C GLY A 94 10.65 -15.31 -1.80
N VAL A 95 11.22 -15.15 -2.99
CA VAL A 95 12.64 -15.47 -3.27
C VAL A 95 13.59 -14.71 -2.35
N LEU A 96 13.35 -13.42 -2.12
CA LEU A 96 14.22 -12.61 -1.24
C LEU A 96 14.05 -12.94 0.25
N VAL A 97 12.87 -13.41 0.66
CA VAL A 97 12.63 -13.90 2.03
C VAL A 97 13.32 -15.24 2.24
N GLU A 98 13.19 -16.17 1.30
CA GLU A 98 13.86 -17.48 1.34
C GLU A 98 15.38 -17.36 1.34
N ALA A 99 15.92 -16.42 0.54
CA ALA A 99 17.35 -16.09 0.53
C ALA A 99 17.82 -15.30 1.79
N GLY A 100 16.91 -14.90 2.68
CA GLY A 100 17.22 -14.18 3.92
C GLY A 100 17.55 -12.69 3.74
N HIS A 101 17.32 -12.13 2.55
CA HIS A 101 17.58 -10.71 2.25
C HIS A 101 16.43 -9.78 2.70
N LEU A 102 15.23 -10.31 2.92
CA LEU A 102 14.09 -9.52 3.35
C LEU A 102 13.31 -10.22 4.48
N LYS A 103 12.82 -9.46 5.46
CA LYS A 103 11.92 -9.97 6.50
C LYS A 103 10.53 -9.32 6.34
N PRO A 104 9.46 -10.09 6.07
CA PRO A 104 8.14 -9.52 5.85
C PRO A 104 7.57 -8.97 7.16
N ARG A 105 7.06 -7.73 7.12
CA ARG A 105 6.49 -7.04 8.30
C ARG A 105 5.29 -7.77 8.90
N THR A 106 4.52 -8.49 8.08
CA THR A 106 3.32 -9.23 8.50
C THR A 106 3.60 -10.45 9.37
N ALA A 107 4.79 -11.06 9.27
CA ALA A 107 5.17 -12.17 10.16
C ALA A 107 5.23 -11.74 11.64
N ALA A 108 5.50 -10.45 11.91
CA ALA A 108 5.46 -9.91 13.27
C ALA A 108 4.02 -9.73 13.80
N ILE A 109 3.06 -9.41 12.93
CA ILE A 109 1.66 -9.15 13.35
C ILE A 109 0.91 -10.47 13.63
N VAL A 110 1.22 -11.54 12.90
CA VAL A 110 0.66 -12.88 13.18
C VAL A 110 1.14 -13.41 14.56
N GLY A 111 2.37 -13.07 14.97
CA GLY A 111 2.89 -13.42 16.29
C GLY A 111 2.17 -12.72 17.45
N GLU A 112 1.79 -11.44 17.28
CA GLU A 112 1.08 -10.66 18.30
C GLU A 112 -0.36 -11.17 18.51
N SER A 113 -1.06 -11.54 17.41
CA SER A 113 -2.46 -12.00 17.45
C SER A 113 -2.63 -13.32 18.22
N LEU A 114 -1.70 -14.27 18.06
CA LEU A 114 -1.73 -15.55 18.78
C LEU A 114 -1.39 -15.43 20.28
N ILE A 115 -0.86 -14.29 20.71
CA ILE A 115 -0.60 -14.00 22.13
C ILE A 115 -1.81 -13.26 22.75
N SER A 116 -2.48 -12.40 21.98
CA SER A 116 -3.67 -11.65 22.40
C SER A 116 -4.90 -12.54 22.64
N GLU A 117 -5.09 -13.61 21.85
CA GLU A 117 -6.24 -14.52 22.02
C GLU A 117 -6.22 -15.36 23.31
N ARG A 118 -5.09 -15.41 24.05
CA ARG A 118 -5.04 -16.10 25.35
C ARG A 118 -5.54 -15.27 26.54
N HIS A 119 -5.89 -13.98 26.35
CA HIS A 119 -6.29 -13.08 27.45
C HIS A 119 -7.75 -12.61 27.41
N ALA A 120 -8.60 -13.14 26.54
CA ALA A 120 -10.02 -12.79 26.52
C ALA A 120 -10.80 -13.60 27.56
N GLU A 121 -10.87 -13.08 28.80
CA GLU A 121 -11.87 -13.46 29.79
C GLU A 121 -13.29 -13.15 29.24
N PRO A 122 -14.28 -14.05 29.38
CA PRO A 122 -15.61 -13.82 28.82
C PRO A 122 -16.34 -12.72 29.61
N VAL A 123 -16.59 -11.59 28.96
CA VAL A 123 -17.48 -10.53 29.48
C VAL A 123 -18.92 -11.08 29.53
N SER A 124 -19.43 -11.27 30.73
CA SER A 124 -20.82 -11.63 31.00
C SER A 124 -21.74 -10.45 30.71
N VAL A 125 -22.57 -10.56 29.67
CA VAL A 125 -23.68 -9.65 29.44
C VAL A 125 -24.87 -10.11 30.30
N GLY A 126 -25.14 -9.38 31.39
CA GLY A 126 -26.29 -9.60 32.26
C GLY A 126 -27.61 -9.27 31.57
N SER A 127 -28.65 -10.04 31.93
CA SER A 127 -30.02 -9.99 31.41
C SER A 127 -30.81 -8.76 31.82
#